data_AF-A0A1G6Y5Y3-F1
#
_entry.id   AF-A0A1G6Y5Y3-F1
#
_cell.length_a   1.000
_cell.length_b   1.000
_cell.length_c   1.000
_cell.angle_alpha   90.00
_cell.angle_beta   90.00
_cell.angle_gamma   90.00
#
_symmetry.space_group_name_H-M   'P 1'
#
loop_
_entity.id
_entity.type
_entity.pdbx_description
1 polymer ?
#
loop_
_entity_poly.entity_id
_entity_poly.type
_entity_poly.pdbx_seq_one_letter_code
_entity_poly.pdbx_strand_id
1 'polypeptide(L)'
;MESATHIISMEELQKVAQKEDWNQLWVILVAHCINRLINRYGIKGNKDELLKISEEKLSEVLSLVLVEGTRNWNTDGYKTFKDFLVSVIDSYLNNSFNKSKSKEEPTEEIINSSEDGSPEDIMIYEELRQEAYAFLETEGSSDEELMIFECMADGVVKPKAIREDLGISESDFHNAWRRLKPRLNKLRQKLLTNE
;
A
#
# COMPACT_ATOMS: atom_id res chain seq x y z
N MET A 1 28.70 -2.59 19.19
CA MET A 1 27.47 -2.53 19.99
C MET A 1 26.42 -3.34 19.24
N GLU A 2 26.12 -4.54 19.72
CA GLU A 2 25.00 -5.33 19.19
C GLU A 2 23.73 -4.65 19.69
N SER A 3 23.01 -3.98 18.80
CA SER A 3 21.65 -3.53 19.10
C SER A 3 20.79 -4.78 19.24
N ALA A 4 20.38 -5.10 20.46
CA ALA A 4 19.48 -6.21 20.72
C ALA A 4 18.13 -5.92 20.05
N THR A 5 17.88 -6.61 18.93
CA THR A 5 16.61 -6.53 18.20
C THR A 5 15.46 -6.96 19.11
N HIS A 6 14.50 -6.07 19.37
CA HIS A 6 13.36 -6.40 20.22
C HIS A 6 12.28 -7.16 19.43
N ILE A 7 12.45 -8.48 19.35
CA ILE A 7 11.48 -9.41 18.79
C ILE A 7 10.49 -9.82 19.89
N ILE A 8 9.20 -9.59 19.67
CA ILE A 8 8.18 -9.98 20.65
C ILE A 8 7.89 -11.48 20.60
N SER A 9 7.47 -12.04 21.73
CA SER A 9 7.08 -13.44 21.82
C SER A 9 5.72 -13.71 21.16
N MET A 10 5.45 -14.98 20.83
CA MET A 10 4.15 -15.40 20.28
C MET A 10 2.99 -15.11 21.23
N GLU A 11 3.19 -15.28 22.54
CA GLU A 11 2.17 -14.96 23.54
C GLU A 11 1.84 -13.45 23.58
N GLU A 12 2.87 -12.60 23.47
CA GLU A 12 2.67 -11.14 23.40
C GLU A 12 1.99 -10.73 22.11
N LEU A 13 2.37 -11.35 20.98
CA LEU A 13 1.75 -11.12 19.69
C LEU A 13 0.25 -11.46 19.73
N GLN A 14 -0.12 -12.59 20.33
CA GLN A 14 -1.52 -12.97 20.53
C GLN A 14 -2.27 -11.98 21.44
N LYS A 15 -1.63 -11.46 22.50
CA LYS A 15 -2.23 -10.44 23.38
C LYS A 15 -2.48 -9.12 22.65
N VAL A 16 -1.58 -8.72 21.75
CA VAL A 16 -1.78 -7.52 20.91
C VAL A 16 -2.91 -7.77 19.92
N ALA A 17 -2.89 -8.90 19.22
CA ALA A 17 -3.94 -9.31 18.29
C ALA A 17 -5.34 -9.32 18.95
N GLN A 18 -5.47 -9.79 20.19
CA GLN A 18 -6.76 -9.80 20.91
C GLN A 18 -7.31 -8.42 21.26
N LYS A 19 -6.46 -7.39 21.34
CA LYS A 19 -6.83 -6.02 21.71
C LYS A 19 -7.07 -5.11 20.51
N GLU A 20 -6.75 -5.61 19.32
CA GLU A 20 -6.81 -4.85 18.08
C GLU A 20 -8.26 -4.73 17.57
N ASP A 21 -8.58 -3.60 16.94
CA ASP A 21 -9.85 -3.45 16.22
C ASP A 21 -9.72 -4.15 14.87
N TRP A 22 -10.10 -5.43 14.83
CA TRP A 22 -10.02 -6.25 13.62
C TRP A 22 -10.91 -5.77 12.49
N ASN A 23 -12.04 -5.10 12.77
CA ASN A 23 -12.90 -4.58 11.71
C ASN A 23 -12.19 -3.44 10.98
N GLN A 24 -11.63 -2.49 11.72
CA GLN A 24 -10.88 -1.38 11.15
C GLN A 24 -9.57 -1.86 10.51
N LEU A 25 -8.84 -2.75 11.18
CA LEU A 25 -7.58 -3.27 10.68
C LEU A 25 -7.77 -4.09 9.39
N TRP A 26 -8.78 -4.95 9.33
CA TRP A 26 -9.07 -5.76 8.15
C TRP A 26 -9.29 -4.90 6.90
N VAL A 27 -10.10 -3.85 7.01
CA VAL A 27 -10.34 -2.90 5.90
C VAL A 27 -9.03 -2.28 5.42
N ILE A 28 -8.15 -1.88 6.34
CA ILE A 28 -6.85 -1.30 6.00
C ILE A 28 -5.95 -2.31 5.28
N LEU A 29 -5.89 -3.56 5.77
CA LEU A 29 -5.04 -4.60 5.19
C LEU A 29 -5.56 -5.05 3.81
N VAL A 30 -6.87 -5.16 3.64
CA VAL A 30 -7.51 -5.45 2.34
C VAL A 30 -7.22 -4.33 1.35
N ALA A 31 -7.45 -3.08 1.73
CA ALA A 31 -7.18 -1.93 0.86
C ALA A 31 -5.69 -1.87 0.46
N HIS A 32 -4.78 -2.14 1.40
CA HIS A 32 -3.35 -2.22 1.11
C HIS A 32 -3.02 -3.36 0.14
N CYS A 33 -3.62 -4.54 0.35
CA CYS A 33 -3.43 -5.69 -0.54
C CYS A 33 -3.92 -5.38 -1.97
N ILE A 34 -5.16 -4.92 -2.14
CA ILE A 34 -5.74 -4.53 -3.43
C ILE A 34 -4.85 -3.50 -4.14
N ASN A 35 -4.45 -2.45 -3.42
CA ASN A 35 -3.56 -1.42 -3.95
C ASN A 35 -2.24 -2.01 -4.47
N ARG A 36 -1.69 -3.03 -3.79
CA ARG A 36 -0.47 -3.72 -4.23
C ARG A 36 -0.70 -4.65 -5.42
N LEU A 37 -1.80 -5.39 -5.43
CA LEU A 37 -2.19 -6.26 -6.54
C LEU A 37 -2.29 -5.43 -7.83
N ILE A 38 -2.99 -4.29 -7.79
CA ILE A 38 -3.15 -3.39 -8.93
C ILE A 38 -1.81 -2.70 -9.27
N ASN A 39 -1.27 -1.89 -8.36
CA ASN A 39 -0.22 -0.92 -8.71
C ASN A 39 1.18 -1.53 -8.79
N ARG A 40 1.43 -2.67 -8.15
CA ARG A 40 2.76 -3.31 -8.17
C ARG A 40 2.81 -4.55 -9.04
N TYR A 41 1.74 -5.33 -9.05
CA TYR A 41 1.71 -6.60 -9.78
C TYR A 41 0.86 -6.54 -11.06
N GLY A 42 0.17 -5.43 -11.31
CA GLY A 42 -0.63 -5.24 -12.53
C GLY A 42 -1.84 -6.17 -12.61
N ILE A 43 -2.30 -6.70 -11.47
CA ILE A 43 -3.45 -7.60 -11.42
C ILE A 43 -4.71 -6.79 -11.66
N LYS A 44 -5.42 -7.15 -12.73
CA LYS A 44 -6.69 -6.58 -13.13
C LYS A 44 -7.82 -7.47 -12.63
N GLY A 45 -8.93 -6.87 -12.23
CA GLY A 45 -10.14 -7.57 -11.81
C GLY A 45 -11.20 -6.58 -11.37
N ASN A 46 -12.46 -7.01 -11.35
CA ASN A 46 -13.52 -6.22 -10.74
C ASN A 46 -13.36 -6.20 -9.20
N LYS A 47 -14.17 -5.37 -8.53
CA LYS A 47 -14.10 -5.19 -7.08
C LYS A 47 -14.18 -6.51 -6.31
N ASP A 48 -15.09 -7.40 -6.70
CA ASP A 48 -15.32 -8.66 -6.00
C ASP A 48 -14.16 -9.65 -6.20
N GLU A 49 -13.58 -9.67 -7.39
CA GLU A 49 -12.39 -10.48 -7.71
C GLU A 49 -11.17 -10.02 -6.91
N LEU A 50 -10.90 -8.70 -6.89
CA LEU A 50 -9.77 -8.14 -6.16
C LEU A 50 -9.93 -8.28 -4.65
N LEU A 51 -11.16 -8.14 -4.15
CA LEU A 51 -11.50 -8.40 -2.76
C LEU A 51 -11.22 -9.85 -2.42
N LYS A 52 -11.75 -10.80 -3.19
CA LYS A 52 -11.55 -12.23 -2.96
C LYS A 52 -10.07 -12.62 -2.95
N ILE A 53 -9.29 -12.18 -3.95
CA ILE A 53 -7.84 -12.44 -3.99
C ILE A 53 -7.17 -11.85 -2.75
N SER A 54 -7.54 -10.64 -2.36
CA SER A 54 -6.96 -9.99 -1.19
C SER A 54 -7.27 -10.74 0.11
N GLU A 55 -8.52 -11.16 0.31
CA GLU A 55 -8.95 -11.93 1.48
C GLU A 55 -8.25 -13.29 1.58
N GLU A 56 -8.08 -13.98 0.44
CA GLU A 56 -7.31 -15.23 0.36
C GLU A 56 -5.84 -14.99 0.79
N LYS A 57 -5.18 -13.98 0.23
CA LYS A 57 -3.79 -13.66 0.57
C LYS A 57 -3.63 -13.19 2.01
N LEU A 58 -4.59 -12.45 2.55
CA LEU A 58 -4.58 -12.05 3.96
C LEU A 58 -4.77 -13.24 4.89
N SER A 59 -5.64 -14.18 4.55
CA SER A 59 -5.85 -15.40 5.34
C SER A 59 -4.56 -16.22 5.43
N GLU A 60 -3.84 -16.36 4.30
CA GLU A 60 -2.52 -17.01 4.27
C GLU A 60 -1.51 -16.27 5.16
N VAL A 61 -1.46 -14.93 5.09
CA VAL A 61 -0.59 -14.11 5.95
C VAL A 61 -0.93 -14.28 7.43
N LEU A 62 -2.20 -14.26 7.80
CA LEU A 62 -2.63 -14.42 9.18
C LEU A 62 -2.33 -15.82 9.72
N SER A 63 -2.42 -16.87 8.90
CA SER A 63 -1.96 -18.22 9.28
C SER A 63 -0.48 -18.22 9.65
N LEU A 64 0.37 -17.65 8.79
CA LEU A 64 1.82 -17.58 9.02
C LEU A 64 2.18 -16.83 10.32
N VAL A 65 1.39 -15.80 10.65
CA VAL A 65 1.65 -14.91 11.80
C VAL A 65 1.06 -15.47 13.10
N LEU A 66 -0.22 -15.86 13.09
CA LEU A 66 -1.00 -16.13 14.31
C LEU A 66 -1.18 -17.62 14.62
N VAL A 67 -1.03 -18.49 13.62
CA VAL A 67 -1.23 -19.94 13.78
C VAL A 67 0.11 -20.65 13.77
N GLU A 68 0.87 -20.46 12.70
CA GLU A 68 2.16 -21.13 12.51
C GLU A 68 3.28 -20.43 13.29
N GLY A 69 3.15 -19.13 13.56
CA GLY A 69 4.14 -18.35 14.30
C GLY A 69 5.50 -18.25 13.60
N THR A 70 5.53 -18.36 12.26
CA THR A 70 6.78 -18.37 11.47
C THR A 70 7.27 -16.96 11.11
N ARG A 71 6.52 -15.93 11.51
CA ARG A 71 6.83 -14.51 11.28
C ARG A 71 7.15 -13.80 12.58
N ASN A 72 8.40 -13.37 12.71
CA ASN A 72 8.89 -12.67 13.89
C ASN A 72 8.64 -11.16 13.77
N TRP A 73 7.89 -10.60 14.71
CA TRP A 73 7.68 -9.16 14.79
C TRP A 73 8.82 -8.50 15.57
N ASN A 74 9.68 -7.79 14.84
CA ASN A 74 10.65 -6.85 15.39
C ASN A 74 10.01 -5.46 15.59
N THR A 75 9.85 -5.05 16.85
CA THR A 75 9.21 -3.77 17.21
C THR A 75 10.10 -2.54 16.98
N ASP A 76 11.42 -2.73 16.85
CA ASP A 76 12.33 -1.65 16.46
C ASP A 76 12.13 -1.28 14.98
N GLY A 77 11.81 -2.27 14.15
CA GLY A 77 11.56 -2.09 12.71
C GLY A 77 10.11 -1.74 12.38
N TYR A 78 9.15 -2.27 13.14
CA TYR A 78 7.72 -2.07 12.93
C TYR A 78 7.05 -1.69 14.24
N LYS A 79 6.70 -0.42 14.40
CA LYS A 79 6.25 0.10 15.70
C LYS A 79 4.85 -0.38 16.11
N THR A 80 4.02 -0.77 15.15
CA THR A 80 2.65 -1.21 15.41
C THR A 80 2.38 -2.57 14.77
N PHE A 81 1.38 -3.28 15.29
CA PHE A 81 0.99 -4.59 14.77
C PHE A 81 0.53 -4.50 13.32
N LYS A 82 -0.20 -3.44 12.98
CA LYS A 82 -0.54 -3.08 11.60
C LYS A 82 0.69 -2.92 10.71
N ASP A 83 1.69 -2.15 11.13
CA ASP A 83 2.90 -1.92 10.31
C ASP A 83 3.65 -3.24 10.08
N PHE A 84 3.67 -4.10 11.10
CA PHE A 84 4.21 -5.45 10.98
C PHE A 84 3.41 -6.30 9.97
N LEU A 85 2.08 -6.38 10.08
CA LEU A 85 1.26 -7.14 9.14
C LEU A 85 1.38 -6.63 7.71
N VAL A 86 1.40 -5.31 7.51
CA VAL A 86 1.66 -4.68 6.20
C VAL A 86 3.00 -5.15 5.62
N SER A 87 4.05 -5.22 6.45
CA SER A 87 5.35 -5.72 6.00
C SER A 87 5.34 -7.20 5.63
N VAL A 88 4.58 -8.02 6.36
CA VAL A 88 4.43 -9.45 6.07
C VAL A 88 3.66 -9.64 4.76
N ILE A 89 2.57 -8.89 4.54
CA ILE A 89 1.82 -8.86 3.28
C ILE A 89 2.74 -8.49 2.13
N ASP A 90 3.51 -7.42 2.27
CA ASP A 90 4.44 -6.97 1.24
C ASP A 90 5.46 -8.05 0.86
N SER A 91 6.05 -8.71 1.86
CA SER A 91 6.99 -9.81 1.64
C SER A 91 6.30 -11.02 1.03
N TYR A 92 5.09 -11.34 1.48
CA TYR A 92 4.34 -12.50 1.02
C TYR A 92 3.95 -12.34 -0.44
N LEU A 93 3.32 -11.22 -0.81
CA LEU A 93 2.95 -10.91 -2.19
C LEU A 93 4.19 -10.87 -3.10
N ASN A 94 5.30 -10.30 -2.62
CA ASN A 94 6.53 -10.27 -3.41
C ASN A 94 7.07 -11.68 -3.68
N ASN A 95 6.94 -12.61 -2.74
CA ASN A 95 7.33 -14.00 -2.95
C ASN A 95 6.32 -14.74 -3.86
N SER A 96 5.04 -14.51 -3.67
CA SER A 96 3.96 -15.16 -4.45
C SER A 96 3.96 -14.73 -5.91
N PHE A 97 4.17 -13.44 -6.19
CA PHE A 97 4.07 -12.87 -7.53
C PHE A 97 5.42 -12.61 -8.23
N ASN A 98 6.58 -12.78 -7.55
CA ASN A 98 7.87 -12.85 -8.26
C ASN A 98 8.31 -14.28 -8.55
N LYS A 99 7.78 -15.31 -7.87
CA LYS A 99 8.04 -16.72 -8.24
C LYS A 99 7.54 -17.06 -9.65
N SER A 100 6.55 -16.34 -10.17
CA SER A 100 6.09 -16.47 -11.56
C SER A 100 7.08 -15.93 -12.61
N LYS A 101 8.14 -15.22 -12.21
CA LYS A 101 9.19 -14.72 -13.15
C LYS A 101 10.47 -15.55 -13.17
N SER A 102 10.65 -16.52 -12.27
CA SER A 102 11.85 -17.36 -12.27
C SER A 102 11.53 -18.84 -12.11
N LYS A 103 11.64 -19.56 -13.24
CA LYS A 103 11.63 -21.02 -13.43
C LYS A 103 10.29 -21.72 -13.17
N GLU A 104 9.50 -21.91 -14.24
CA GLU A 104 9.22 -23.20 -14.89
C GLU A 104 8.15 -23.04 -15.99
N GLU A 105 8.05 -24.07 -16.84
CA GLU A 105 7.47 -24.15 -18.20
C GLU A 105 6.00 -23.71 -18.38
N PRO A 106 5.58 -23.40 -19.63
CA PRO A 106 4.30 -22.79 -19.91
C PRO A 106 3.18 -23.82 -19.78
N THR A 107 2.40 -23.73 -18.72
CA THR A 107 1.04 -24.30 -18.71
C THR A 107 0.09 -23.26 -19.26
N GLU A 108 -0.58 -23.68 -20.34
CA GLU A 108 -1.59 -22.97 -21.10
C GLU A 108 -2.66 -22.32 -20.20
N GLU A 109 -2.61 -21.00 -20.07
CA GLU A 109 -3.79 -20.14 -20.06
C GLU A 109 -3.33 -18.75 -20.51
N ILE A 110 -3.26 -18.59 -21.84
CA ILE A 110 -3.17 -17.29 -22.47
C ILE A 110 -4.50 -16.59 -22.22
N ILE A 111 -4.60 -15.77 -21.17
CA ILE A 111 -5.56 -14.66 -21.19
C ILE A 111 -4.85 -13.51 -21.87
N ASN A 112 -5.12 -13.41 -23.17
CA ASN A 112 -4.70 -12.32 -24.03
C ASN A 112 -4.99 -10.96 -23.38
N SER A 113 -3.95 -10.16 -23.38
CA SER A 113 -3.93 -8.71 -23.29
C SER A 113 -4.86 -8.04 -24.30
N SER A 114 -5.67 -7.08 -23.82
CA SER A 114 -5.99 -5.86 -24.57
C SER A 114 -6.13 -4.69 -23.59
N GLU A 115 -5.68 -3.54 -24.08
CA GLU A 115 -5.48 -2.25 -23.43
C GLU A 115 -6.79 -1.52 -23.08
N ASP A 116 -6.64 -0.44 -22.31
CA ASP A 116 -7.63 0.51 -21.78
C ASP A 116 -8.52 0.04 -20.63
N GLY A 117 -8.50 0.83 -19.54
CA GLY A 117 -9.64 0.87 -18.63
C GLY A 117 -10.86 1.36 -19.41
N SER A 118 -12.08 1.11 -18.93
CA SER A 118 -13.22 1.70 -19.61
C SER A 118 -13.01 3.23 -19.68
N PRO A 119 -13.39 3.91 -20.79
CA PRO A 119 -13.29 5.36 -20.88
C PRO A 119 -13.92 6.06 -19.67
N GLU A 120 -14.97 5.47 -19.11
CA GLU A 120 -15.62 5.91 -17.88
C GLU A 120 -14.72 5.84 -16.65
N ASP A 121 -13.97 4.75 -16.45
CA ASP A 121 -13.06 4.58 -15.29
C ASP A 121 -11.86 5.55 -15.36
N ILE A 122 -11.33 5.77 -16.57
CA ILE A 122 -10.23 6.72 -16.81
C ILE A 122 -10.72 8.15 -16.53
N MET A 123 -11.94 8.49 -16.98
CA MET A 123 -12.54 9.80 -16.69
C MET A 123 -12.78 10.01 -15.19
N ILE A 124 -13.34 9.02 -14.48
CA ILE A 124 -13.58 9.12 -13.03
C ILE A 124 -12.26 9.28 -12.27
N TYR A 125 -11.23 8.52 -12.65
CA TYR A 125 -9.90 8.65 -12.03
C TYR A 125 -9.30 10.04 -12.27
N GLU A 126 -9.38 10.56 -13.49
CA GLU A 126 -8.86 11.89 -13.83
C GLU A 126 -9.63 13.00 -13.11
N GLU A 127 -10.96 12.91 -13.00
CA GLU A 127 -11.78 13.85 -12.23
C GLU A 127 -11.40 13.86 -10.74
N LEU A 128 -11.20 12.68 -10.13
CA LEU A 128 -10.75 12.56 -8.74
C LEU A 128 -9.33 13.09 -8.53
N ARG A 129 -8.43 12.85 -9.49
CA ARG A 129 -7.06 13.39 -9.49
C ARG A 129 -7.11 14.93 -9.52
N GLN A 130 -7.90 15.50 -10.42
CA GLN A 130 -8.06 16.95 -10.56
C GLN A 130 -8.68 17.57 -9.30
N GLU A 131 -9.72 16.96 -8.73
CA GLU A 131 -10.33 17.46 -7.49
C GLU A 131 -9.36 17.42 -6.31
N ALA A 132 -8.60 16.34 -6.18
CA ALA A 132 -7.57 16.20 -5.17
C ALA A 132 -6.45 17.24 -5.34
N TYR A 133 -6.00 17.47 -6.58
CA TYR A 133 -5.01 18.49 -6.90
C TYR A 133 -5.51 19.89 -6.52
N ALA A 134 -6.70 20.27 -6.98
CA ALA A 134 -7.31 21.57 -6.72
C ALA A 134 -7.53 21.81 -5.21
N PHE A 135 -7.89 20.76 -4.47
CA PHE A 135 -8.01 20.83 -3.02
C PHE A 135 -6.64 21.12 -2.36
N LEU A 136 -5.60 20.39 -2.76
CA LEU A 136 -4.26 20.59 -2.20
C LEU A 136 -3.71 21.97 -2.53
N GLU A 137 -3.97 22.48 -3.74
CA GLU A 137 -3.62 23.83 -4.16
C GLU A 137 -4.36 24.88 -3.29
N THR A 138 -5.67 24.70 -3.08
CA THR A 138 -6.49 25.59 -2.23
C THR A 138 -6.02 25.59 -0.77
N GLU A 139 -5.54 24.45 -0.26
CA GLU A 139 -4.91 24.31 1.07
C GLU A 139 -3.48 24.88 1.14
N GLY A 140 -3.04 25.57 0.08
CA GLY A 140 -1.75 26.25 0.01
C GLY A 140 -0.57 25.28 -0.06
N SER A 141 -0.71 24.16 -0.76
CA SER A 141 0.43 23.29 -1.08
C SER A 141 1.37 24.01 -2.04
N SER A 142 2.68 23.92 -1.79
CA SER A 142 3.69 24.42 -2.72
C SER A 142 3.82 23.53 -3.96
N ASP A 143 4.43 24.05 -5.02
CA ASP A 143 4.67 23.31 -6.27
C ASP A 143 5.40 21.98 -6.01
N GLU A 144 6.39 21.94 -5.12
CA GLU A 144 7.09 20.71 -4.72
C GLU A 144 6.14 19.66 -4.10
N GLU A 145 5.17 20.11 -3.32
CA GLU A 145 4.18 19.24 -2.67
C GLU A 145 3.17 18.70 -3.70
N LEU A 146 2.76 19.54 -4.64
CA LEU A 146 1.87 19.16 -5.74
C LEU A 146 2.57 18.19 -6.70
N MET A 147 3.84 18.42 -7.03
CA MET A 147 4.63 17.50 -7.86
C MET A 147 4.83 16.13 -7.19
N ILE A 148 5.04 16.09 -5.87
CA ILE A 148 5.09 14.81 -5.13
C ILE A 148 3.72 14.10 -5.19
N PHE A 149 2.62 14.85 -5.06
CA PHE A 149 1.28 14.28 -5.23
C PHE A 149 1.06 13.72 -6.64
N GLU A 150 1.49 14.43 -7.69
CA GLU A 150 1.37 13.98 -9.07
C GLU A 150 2.16 12.68 -9.34
N CYS A 151 3.40 12.60 -8.85
CA CYS A 151 4.16 11.34 -8.92
C CYS A 151 3.40 10.18 -8.24
N MET A 152 2.77 10.44 -7.10
CA MET A 152 1.99 9.43 -6.40
C MET A 152 0.70 9.07 -7.15
N ALA A 153 0.05 10.02 -7.81
CA ALA A 153 -1.11 9.78 -8.67
C ALA A 153 -0.72 8.85 -9.82
N ASP A 154 0.41 9.12 -10.48
CA ASP A 154 0.99 8.29 -11.55
C ASP A 154 1.57 6.94 -11.06
N GLY A 155 1.34 6.57 -9.79
CA GLY A 155 1.73 5.28 -9.22
C GLY A 155 3.16 5.23 -8.66
N VAL A 156 3.93 6.31 -8.77
CA VAL A 156 5.28 6.43 -8.20
C VAL A 156 5.19 6.83 -6.72
N VAL A 157 5.11 5.82 -5.84
CA VAL A 157 4.88 6.04 -4.39
C VAL A 157 6.11 5.88 -3.51
N LYS A 158 7.25 5.43 -4.06
CA LYS A 158 8.48 5.22 -3.29
C LYS A 158 9.27 6.53 -3.18
N PRO A 159 9.65 7.00 -1.97
CA PRO A 159 10.42 8.23 -1.78
C PRO A 159 11.64 8.36 -2.68
N LYS A 160 12.43 7.28 -2.82
CA LYS A 160 13.61 7.29 -3.69
C LYS A 160 13.25 7.50 -5.16
N ALA A 161 12.19 6.86 -5.65
CA ALA A 161 11.74 6.98 -7.04
C ALA A 161 11.17 8.38 -7.31
N ILE A 162 10.34 8.92 -6.42
CA ILE A 162 9.82 10.30 -6.52
C ILE A 162 10.97 11.32 -6.57
N ARG A 163 12.00 11.13 -5.73
CA ARG A 163 13.18 12.00 -5.73
C ARG A 163 13.96 11.95 -7.03
N GLU A 164 14.13 10.75 -7.57
CA GLU A 164 14.81 10.54 -8.85
C GLU A 164 14.02 11.16 -10.01
N ASP A 165 12.69 10.97 -10.03
CA ASP A 165 11.80 11.51 -11.06
C ASP A 165 11.71 13.04 -11.01
N LEU A 166 11.66 13.62 -9.81
CA LEU A 166 11.60 15.07 -9.61
C LEU A 166 12.97 15.76 -9.63
N GLY A 167 14.07 15.00 -9.60
CA GLY A 167 15.42 15.54 -9.52
C GLY A 167 15.72 16.33 -8.23
N ILE A 168 15.01 16.02 -7.13
CA ILE A 168 15.12 16.75 -5.85
C ILE A 168 15.97 16.01 -4.82
N SER A 169 16.56 16.75 -3.88
CA SER A 169 17.38 16.17 -2.82
C SER A 169 16.53 15.40 -1.79
N GLU A 170 17.17 14.52 -1.02
CA GLU A 170 16.51 13.80 0.07
C GLU A 170 15.97 14.74 1.16
N SER A 171 16.69 15.82 1.45
CA SER A 171 16.25 16.86 2.39
C SER A 171 14.99 17.57 1.87
N ASP A 172 14.98 17.98 0.61
CA ASP A 172 13.88 18.75 0.02
C ASP A 172 12.62 17.90 -0.08
N PHE A 173 12.75 16.64 -0.49
CA PHE A 173 11.66 15.68 -0.44
C PHE A 173 11.09 15.52 0.96
N HIS A 174 11.93 15.30 1.99
CA HIS A 174 11.44 15.15 3.35
C HIS A 174 10.77 16.43 3.88
N ASN A 175 11.25 17.59 3.45
CA ASN A 175 10.65 18.87 3.81
C ASN A 175 9.28 19.07 3.17
N ALA A 176 9.18 18.86 1.86
CA ALA A 176 7.91 18.92 1.14
C ALA A 176 6.94 17.84 1.64
N TRP A 177 7.39 16.60 1.81
CA TRP A 177 6.58 15.49 2.33
C TRP A 177 5.99 15.77 3.70
N ARG A 178 6.78 16.36 4.61
CA ARG A 178 6.30 16.72 5.96
C ARG A 178 5.18 17.75 5.92
N ARG A 179 5.24 18.70 4.97
CA ARG A 179 4.20 19.72 4.75
C ARG A 179 2.98 19.12 4.03
N LEU A 180 3.19 18.25 3.06
CA LEU A 180 2.13 17.63 2.26
C LEU A 180 1.28 16.65 3.09
N LYS A 181 1.92 15.83 3.93
CA LYS A 181 1.27 14.78 4.73
C LYS A 181 0.01 15.24 5.50
N PRO A 182 0.01 16.34 6.28
CA PRO A 182 -1.20 16.80 6.95
C PRO A 182 -2.30 17.25 5.98
N ARG A 183 -1.98 17.78 4.80
CA ARG A 183 -2.96 18.17 3.78
C ARG A 183 -3.59 16.95 3.09
N LEU A 184 -2.79 15.92 2.82
CA LEU A 184 -3.31 14.62 2.37
C LEU A 184 -4.27 13.99 3.39
N ASN A 185 -4.01 14.16 4.68
CA ASN A 185 -4.94 13.69 5.72
C ASN A 185 -6.28 14.46 5.69
N LYS A 186 -6.25 15.78 5.49
CA LYS A 186 -7.48 16.58 5.32
C LYS A 186 -8.24 16.20 4.05
N LEU A 187 -7.54 15.96 2.94
CA LEU A 187 -8.13 15.48 1.69
C LEU A 187 -8.85 14.15 1.92
N ARG A 188 -8.21 13.19 2.61
CA ARG A 188 -8.85 11.92 2.99
C ARG A 188 -10.10 12.11 3.84
N GLN A 189 -10.07 13.03 4.80
CA GLN A 189 -11.25 13.35 5.61
C GLN A 189 -12.38 13.93 4.74
N LYS A 190 -12.09 14.87 3.83
CA LYS A 190 -13.08 15.42 2.89
C LYS A 190 -13.74 14.30 2.07
N LEU A 191 -12.95 13.39 1.51
CA LEU A 191 -13.46 12.26 0.72
C LEU A 191 -14.29 11.28 1.55
N LEU A 192 -14.00 11.14 2.84
CA LEU A 192 -14.78 10.30 3.77
C LEU A 192 -16.03 10.98 4.34
N THR A 193 -16.13 12.32 4.25
CA THR A 193 -17.24 13.09 4.84
C THR A 193 -18.32 13.45 3.81
N ASN A 194 -18.09 13.17 2.52
CA ASN A 194 -19.08 13.36 1.45
C ASN A 194 -20.09 12.20 1.33
N GLU A 195 -20.49 11.59 2.45
CA GLU A 195 -21.71 10.74 2.56
C GLU A 195 -22.94 11.59 2.90
#